data_AF-A0A8C1ZRQ6-F1
#
_entry.id   AF-A0A8C1ZRQ6-F1
#
_cell.length_a   1.000
_cell.length_b   1.000
_cell.length_c   1.000
_cell.angle_alpha   90.00
_cell.angle_beta   90.00
_cell.angle_gamma   90.00
#
_symmetry.space_group_name_H-M   'P 1'
#
loop_
_entity.id
_entity.type
_entity.pdbx_description
1 polymer ?
#
loop_
_entity_poly.entity_id
_entity_poly.type
_entity_poly.pdbx_seq_one_letter_code
_entity_poly.pdbx_strand_id
1 'polypeptide(L)'
;MAGLYIISWNVRGLNSPIKRTRCLEFLHRKSVSIALIQESHLKSVDVHRFQNKQFKLVAHSCADTKTTGVLILVRRKLQISIDYTENLMNGRCVCALVEINNTKMLLASVYAPNIFNPSFFISLEKSLSKFPDIPLIIGGDFNSYLDPVMDRSSGGQSSHSISSLAFKTFIFNLNLVDLWRFRNNNLKDFSFYSARHHTYSRIDYICVSPSLINSIPHITMLPILISDHSPILCNITPSAFTPKFYRWRFNDSLLTNSEFMVQINQQIKEFVEINRSHCKNPQILWETCKCFIRGFCIAFSSKLKVFRARRMSEIEQEVQTLEGQQKVQFTEQRSNTISALRGEYNSLSLHKAEFIVHRTRLKYYFQGDRPSQLLAWKLKQNEAKCSINSIKNNKGDIVTEPKQINQVFYDFYKSLYTSDNPVDLHKCKT
;
A
#
# COMPACT_ATOMS: atom_id res chain seq x y z
N MET A 1 -11.03 8.79 -19.59
CA MET A 1 -11.51 8.92 -18.20
C MET A 1 -10.93 10.18 -17.60
N ALA A 2 -11.74 11.06 -17.02
CA ALA A 2 -11.24 12.27 -16.35
C ALA A 2 -10.42 11.87 -15.10
N GLY A 3 -9.29 12.54 -14.87
CA GLY A 3 -8.42 12.29 -13.71
C GLY A 3 -9.11 12.60 -12.39
N LEU A 4 -8.79 11.84 -11.34
CA LEU A 4 -9.29 12.05 -9.99
C LEU A 4 -8.34 12.99 -9.24
N TYR A 5 -8.79 14.21 -8.95
CA TYR A 5 -7.98 15.21 -8.25
C TYR A 5 -8.18 15.13 -6.73
N ILE A 6 -7.09 14.97 -5.99
CA ILE A 6 -7.09 14.99 -4.52
C ILE A 6 -6.33 16.23 -4.05
N ILE A 7 -6.91 16.96 -3.10
CA ILE A 7 -6.27 18.13 -2.49
C ILE A 7 -6.16 17.93 -0.96
N SER A 8 -5.03 18.33 -0.39
CA SER A 8 -4.87 18.54 1.06
C SER A 8 -4.75 20.02 1.34
N TRP A 9 -5.52 20.54 2.30
CA TRP A 9 -5.56 21.97 2.55
C TRP A 9 -5.97 22.34 3.98
N ASN A 10 -5.04 22.98 4.71
CA ASN A 10 -5.34 23.71 5.94
C ASN A 10 -6.04 25.05 5.60
N VAL A 11 -7.32 25.17 5.99
CA VAL A 11 -8.16 26.32 5.64
C VAL A 11 -8.19 27.40 6.71
N ARG A 12 -7.62 27.17 7.90
CA ARG A 12 -7.61 28.10 9.04
C ARG A 12 -8.99 28.71 9.35
N GLY A 13 -9.94 27.85 9.68
CA GLY A 13 -11.28 28.19 10.13
C GLY A 13 -12.30 28.40 9.01
N LEU A 14 -13.51 27.85 9.22
CA LEU A 14 -14.65 27.87 8.29
C LEU A 14 -15.92 28.44 8.93
N ASN A 15 -15.81 29.16 10.05
CA ASN A 15 -16.96 29.74 10.75
C ASN A 15 -17.68 30.82 9.91
N SER A 16 -16.96 31.57 9.06
CA SER A 16 -17.54 32.59 8.17
C SER A 16 -18.23 31.95 6.95
N PRO A 17 -19.52 32.26 6.68
CA PRO A 17 -20.23 31.78 5.48
C PRO A 17 -19.56 32.18 4.16
N ILE A 18 -19.01 33.39 4.08
CA ILE A 18 -18.31 33.89 2.90
C ILE A 18 -17.05 33.05 2.66
N LYS A 19 -16.27 32.78 3.72
CA LYS A 19 -15.08 31.94 3.61
C LYS A 19 -15.41 30.51 3.17
N ARG A 20 -16.46 29.89 3.74
CA ARG A 20 -16.94 28.56 3.29
C ARG A 20 -17.23 28.54 1.79
N THR A 21 -17.97 29.53 1.31
CA THR A 21 -18.35 29.63 -0.10
C THR A 21 -17.12 29.81 -0.99
N ARG A 22 -16.17 30.68 -0.61
CA ARG A 22 -14.90 30.86 -1.33
C ARG A 22 -14.08 29.57 -1.40
N CYS A 23 -13.98 28.83 -0.29
CA CYS A 23 -13.26 27.56 -0.28
C CYS A 23 -13.92 26.52 -1.19
N LEU A 24 -15.24 26.34 -1.12
CA LEU A 24 -15.95 25.37 -1.98
C LEU A 24 -15.87 25.73 -3.46
N GLU A 25 -15.95 27.02 -3.80
CA GLU A 25 -15.76 27.51 -5.17
C GLU A 25 -14.33 27.28 -5.67
N PHE A 26 -13.33 27.50 -4.81
CA PHE A 26 -11.93 27.18 -5.14
C PHE A 26 -11.74 25.69 -5.47
N LEU A 27 -12.29 24.80 -4.64
CA LEU A 27 -12.27 23.35 -4.90
C LEU A 27 -12.94 23.01 -6.24
N HIS A 28 -14.06 23.67 -6.55
CA HIS A 28 -14.77 23.47 -7.82
C HIS A 28 -13.93 23.87 -9.03
N ARG A 29 -13.34 25.07 -9.01
CA ARG A 29 -12.50 25.60 -10.10
C ARG A 29 -11.26 24.74 -10.35
N LYS A 30 -10.70 24.15 -9.31
CA LYS A 30 -9.58 23.21 -9.40
C LYS A 30 -10.00 21.78 -9.76
N SER A 31 -11.27 21.56 -10.11
CA SER A 31 -11.83 20.24 -10.47
C SER A 31 -11.58 19.16 -9.41
N VAL A 32 -11.48 19.56 -8.15
CA VAL A 32 -11.20 18.65 -7.03
C VAL A 32 -12.28 17.58 -6.95
N SER A 33 -11.85 16.34 -6.80
CA SER A 33 -12.72 15.18 -6.61
C SER A 33 -12.83 14.82 -5.14
N ILE A 34 -11.71 14.88 -4.40
CA ILE A 34 -11.63 14.58 -2.97
C ILE A 34 -10.81 15.67 -2.29
N ALA A 35 -11.31 16.23 -1.19
CA ALA A 35 -10.61 17.24 -0.41
C ALA A 35 -10.40 16.79 1.04
N LEU A 36 -9.15 16.80 1.46
CA LEU A 36 -8.70 16.55 2.82
C LEU A 36 -8.46 17.91 3.47
N ILE A 37 -9.37 18.33 4.34
CA ILE A 37 -9.38 19.67 4.91
C ILE A 37 -8.94 19.63 6.38
N GLN A 38 -8.06 20.54 6.77
CA GLN A 38 -7.58 20.72 8.14
C GLN A 38 -8.00 22.08 8.70
N GLU A 39 -8.03 22.20 10.03
CA GLU A 39 -8.44 23.41 10.75
C GLU A 39 -9.79 23.98 10.31
N SER A 40 -10.82 23.17 10.17
CA SER A 40 -12.17 23.67 9.90
C SER A 40 -12.71 24.59 11.01
N HIS A 41 -12.30 24.33 12.27
CA HIS A 41 -12.80 25.00 13.49
C HIS A 41 -14.34 25.01 13.60
N LEU A 42 -15.00 24.07 12.92
CA LEU A 42 -16.45 23.87 13.01
C LEU A 42 -16.73 22.94 14.18
N LYS A 43 -17.81 23.22 14.91
CA LYS A 43 -18.38 22.26 15.86
C LYS A 43 -19.04 21.11 15.10
N SER A 44 -19.20 19.95 15.73
CA SER A 44 -19.89 18.79 15.13
C SER A 44 -21.28 19.17 14.58
N VAL A 45 -22.04 20.02 15.27
CA VAL A 45 -23.35 20.52 14.81
C VAL A 45 -23.30 21.39 13.54
N ASP A 46 -22.15 22.00 13.26
CA ASP A 46 -21.97 22.96 12.17
C ASP A 46 -21.26 22.37 10.94
N VAL A 47 -20.72 21.14 11.01
CA VAL A 47 -19.90 20.54 9.94
C VAL A 47 -20.66 20.44 8.62
N HIS A 48 -21.96 20.15 8.68
CA HIS A 48 -22.83 20.06 7.51
C HIS A 48 -23.12 21.42 6.86
N ARG A 49 -22.60 22.53 7.40
CA ARG A 49 -22.59 23.84 6.74
C ARG A 49 -21.48 23.97 5.70
N PHE A 50 -20.49 23.07 5.71
CA PHE A 50 -19.39 23.05 4.74
C PHE A 50 -19.61 21.95 3.68
N GLN A 51 -20.65 22.14 2.88
CA GLN A 51 -21.00 21.33 1.71
C GLN A 51 -21.91 22.17 0.80
N ASN A 52 -22.11 21.75 -0.45
CA ASN A 52 -22.99 22.44 -1.39
C ASN A 52 -23.51 21.48 -2.48
N LYS A 53 -24.07 22.02 -3.57
CA LYS A 53 -24.53 21.23 -4.73
C LYS A 53 -23.41 20.47 -5.47
N GLN A 54 -22.14 20.84 -5.28
CA GLN A 54 -20.99 20.20 -5.93
C GLN A 54 -20.28 19.21 -5.02
N PHE A 55 -20.22 19.47 -3.71
CA PHE A 55 -19.47 18.69 -2.73
C PHE A 55 -20.36 18.21 -1.60
N LYS A 56 -20.13 16.98 -1.14
CA LYS A 56 -20.74 16.39 0.06
C LYS A 56 -19.65 16.11 1.09
N LEU A 57 -19.97 16.33 2.37
CA LEU A 57 -19.13 15.89 3.48
C LEU A 57 -19.29 14.37 3.62
N VAL A 58 -18.17 13.65 3.73
CA VAL A 58 -18.13 12.19 3.82
C VAL A 58 -17.69 11.73 5.20
N ALA A 59 -16.66 12.36 5.75
CA ALA A 59 -16.19 12.06 7.10
C ALA A 59 -15.72 13.36 7.76
N HIS A 60 -15.84 13.44 9.08
CA HIS A 60 -15.35 14.58 9.85
C HIS A 60 -14.94 14.17 11.26
N SER A 61 -13.93 14.81 11.81
CA SER A 61 -13.62 14.77 13.24
C SER A 61 -13.51 16.21 13.71
N CYS A 62 -14.20 16.58 14.78
CA CYS A 62 -14.22 17.93 15.34
C CYS A 62 -14.02 17.87 16.85
N ALA A 63 -13.39 18.90 17.41
CA ALA A 63 -13.43 19.09 18.85
C ALA A 63 -14.73 19.76 19.30
N ASP A 64 -15.05 19.64 20.59
CA ASP A 64 -16.17 20.33 21.22
C ASP A 64 -16.00 21.87 21.17
N THR A 65 -14.74 22.31 21.14
CA THR A 65 -14.35 23.71 20.97
C THR A 65 -14.01 24.03 19.52
N LYS A 66 -14.11 25.31 19.15
CA LYS A 66 -13.78 25.80 17.79
C LYS A 66 -12.27 25.94 17.57
N THR A 67 -11.50 24.91 17.94
CA THR A 67 -10.02 24.94 17.94
C THR A 67 -9.41 24.00 16.92
N THR A 68 -10.03 22.84 16.70
CA THR A 68 -9.58 21.83 15.73
C THR A 68 -10.75 21.38 14.86
N GLY A 69 -10.44 20.63 13.82
CA GLY A 69 -11.45 19.93 13.03
C GLY A 69 -10.94 19.58 11.65
N VAL A 70 -11.03 18.31 11.29
CA VAL A 70 -10.58 17.77 9.99
C VAL A 70 -11.75 17.15 9.25
N LEU A 71 -11.81 17.37 7.95
CA LEU A 71 -12.93 16.95 7.10
C LEU A 71 -12.43 16.21 5.86
N ILE A 72 -13.24 15.28 5.36
CA ILE A 72 -13.11 14.68 4.04
C ILE A 72 -14.34 15.04 3.23
N LEU A 73 -14.17 15.82 2.16
CA LEU A 73 -15.22 16.16 1.21
C LEU A 73 -15.00 15.42 -0.09
N VAL A 74 -16.11 15.08 -0.74
CA VAL A 74 -16.09 14.42 -2.04
C VAL A 74 -17.04 15.13 -2.99
N ARG A 75 -16.63 15.26 -4.25
CA ARG A 75 -17.47 15.77 -5.33
C ARG A 75 -18.68 14.86 -5.50
N ARG A 76 -19.90 15.42 -5.48
CA ARG A 76 -21.16 14.64 -5.53
C ARG A 76 -21.30 13.77 -6.78
N LYS A 77 -20.71 14.21 -7.91
CA LYS A 77 -20.70 13.44 -9.17
C LYS A 77 -19.73 12.25 -9.15
N LEU A 78 -18.82 12.16 -8.18
CA LEU A 78 -17.92 11.02 -8.05
C LEU A 78 -18.69 9.81 -7.52
N GLN A 79 -18.65 8.71 -8.27
CA GLN A 79 -19.14 7.42 -7.80
C GLN A 79 -18.14 6.87 -6.78
N ILE A 80 -18.57 6.83 -5.51
CA ILE A 80 -17.77 6.41 -4.37
C ILE A 80 -18.67 5.72 -3.37
N SER A 81 -18.24 4.57 -2.86
CA SER A 81 -18.80 3.94 -1.66
C SER A 81 -17.90 4.21 -0.46
N ILE A 82 -18.51 4.30 0.71
CA ILE A 82 -17.84 4.56 1.98
C ILE A 82 -18.12 3.35 2.86
N ASP A 83 -17.09 2.53 3.06
CA ASP A 83 -17.22 1.27 3.79
C ASP A 83 -17.05 1.49 5.29
N TYR A 84 -16.23 2.48 5.67
CA TYR A 84 -15.89 2.75 7.07
C TYR A 84 -15.41 4.19 7.24
N THR A 85 -15.71 4.79 8.38
CA THR A 85 -15.18 6.09 8.80
C THR A 85 -14.79 6.05 10.27
N GLU A 86 -13.68 6.67 10.66
CA GLU A 86 -13.26 6.78 12.06
C GLU A 86 -12.83 8.19 12.41
N ASN A 87 -13.39 8.68 13.52
CA ASN A 87 -13.07 9.98 14.08
C ASN A 87 -12.01 9.78 15.15
N LEU A 88 -10.88 10.45 15.02
CA LEU A 88 -9.71 10.22 15.86
C LEU A 88 -9.25 11.54 16.51
N MET A 89 -8.74 11.41 17.74
CA MET A 89 -7.91 12.40 18.41
C MET A 89 -8.53 13.81 18.49
N ASN A 90 -9.80 13.88 18.88
CA ASN A 90 -10.50 15.13 19.18
C ASN A 90 -10.35 16.21 18.08
N GLY A 91 -10.76 15.86 16.85
CA GLY A 91 -10.71 16.78 15.71
C GLY A 91 -9.37 16.91 15.00
N ARG A 92 -8.40 16.03 15.30
CA ARG A 92 -7.07 16.05 14.67
C ARG A 92 -6.87 15.02 13.57
N CYS A 93 -7.67 13.96 13.53
CA CYS A 93 -7.62 13.00 12.44
C CYS A 93 -9.02 12.48 12.12
N VAL A 94 -9.29 12.29 10.84
CA VAL A 94 -10.41 11.50 10.35
C VAL A 94 -9.92 10.62 9.23
N CYS A 95 -10.34 9.36 9.23
CA CYS A 95 -10.08 8.45 8.11
C CYS A 95 -11.38 7.87 7.55
N ALA A 96 -11.36 7.54 6.27
CA ALA A 96 -12.46 6.93 5.56
C ALA A 96 -11.92 5.83 4.63
N LEU A 97 -12.42 4.61 4.79
CA LEU A 97 -12.23 3.53 3.82
C LEU A 97 -13.25 3.73 2.71
N VAL A 98 -12.76 3.93 1.49
CA VAL A 98 -13.61 4.21 0.33
C VAL A 98 -13.27 3.28 -0.81
N GLU A 99 -14.25 3.06 -1.67
CA GLU A 99 -14.06 2.33 -2.92
C GLU A 99 -14.48 3.20 -4.11
N ILE A 100 -13.56 3.34 -5.06
CA ILE A 100 -13.70 4.13 -6.28
C ILE A 100 -13.29 3.23 -7.43
N ASN A 101 -14.17 3.02 -8.42
CA ASN A 101 -13.92 2.14 -9.57
C ASN A 101 -13.40 0.75 -9.15
N ASN A 102 -14.09 0.11 -8.20
CA ASN A 102 -13.74 -1.20 -7.63
C ASN A 102 -12.36 -1.28 -6.97
N THR A 103 -11.77 -0.13 -6.60
CA THR A 103 -10.49 -0.05 -5.92
C THR A 103 -10.70 0.54 -4.54
N LYS A 104 -10.41 -0.25 -3.50
CA LYS A 104 -10.44 0.19 -2.10
C LYS A 104 -9.19 1.02 -1.78
N MET A 105 -9.38 2.13 -1.08
CA MET A 105 -8.31 2.96 -0.55
C MET A 105 -8.72 3.60 0.77
N LEU A 106 -7.75 3.80 1.65
CA LEU A 106 -7.93 4.49 2.91
C LEU A 106 -7.52 5.95 2.71
N LEU A 107 -8.44 6.87 2.97
CA LEU A 107 -8.19 8.32 2.95
C LEU A 107 -8.05 8.80 4.39
N ALA A 108 -7.07 9.65 4.67
CA ALA A 108 -6.92 10.27 5.99
C ALA A 108 -6.62 11.77 5.86
N SER A 109 -7.39 12.59 6.60
CA SER A 109 -7.10 14.02 6.79
C SER A 109 -6.56 14.24 8.20
N VAL A 110 -5.37 14.82 8.32
CA VAL A 110 -4.62 14.91 9.59
C VAL A 110 -4.16 16.33 9.90
N TYR A 111 -4.31 16.73 11.16
CA TYR A 111 -3.84 17.98 11.74
C TYR A 111 -3.03 17.70 13.02
N ALA A 112 -1.70 17.66 12.88
CA ALA A 112 -0.80 17.42 14.01
C ALA A 112 -0.79 18.62 14.97
N PRO A 113 -0.52 18.39 16.27
CA PRO A 113 -0.47 19.48 17.25
C PRO A 113 0.75 20.39 17.05
N ASN A 114 0.54 21.70 17.15
CA ASN A 114 1.59 22.72 17.12
C ASN A 114 2.62 22.49 18.24
N ILE A 115 2.16 22.05 19.42
CA ILE A 115 3.01 21.61 20.52
C ILE A 115 3.16 20.10 20.40
N PHE A 116 4.39 19.63 20.29
CA PHE A 116 4.69 18.22 20.10
C PHE A 116 4.03 17.36 21.19
N ASN A 117 3.29 16.33 20.77
CA ASN A 117 2.73 15.32 21.64
C ASN A 117 3.28 13.94 21.21
N PRO A 118 4.12 13.28 22.03
CA PRO A 118 4.71 11.97 21.71
C PRO A 118 3.69 10.89 21.36
N SER A 119 2.50 10.94 21.98
CA SER A 119 1.46 9.92 21.78
C SER A 119 0.68 10.06 20.47
N PHE A 120 0.77 11.22 19.81
CA PHE A 120 -0.04 11.54 18.63
C PHE A 120 0.26 10.59 17.47
N PHE A 121 1.52 10.54 17.02
CA PHE A 121 1.93 9.70 15.90
C PHE A 121 1.77 8.20 16.21
N ILE A 122 2.05 7.78 17.44
CA ILE A 122 1.88 6.38 17.89
C ILE A 122 0.41 5.96 17.80
N SER A 123 -0.50 6.81 18.29
CA SER A 123 -1.94 6.53 18.25
C SER A 123 -2.48 6.55 16.82
N LEU A 124 -1.90 7.38 15.96
CA LEU A 124 -2.31 7.55 14.57
C LEU A 124 -1.87 6.32 13.76
N GLU A 125 -0.63 5.90 13.97
CA GLU A 125 -0.06 4.66 13.44
C GLU A 125 -0.93 3.46 13.82
N LYS A 126 -1.27 3.31 15.11
CA LYS A 126 -2.12 2.21 15.59
C LYS A 126 -3.48 2.18 14.89
N SER A 127 -4.09 3.35 14.68
CA SER A 127 -5.43 3.47 14.07
C SER A 127 -5.39 3.16 12.57
N LEU A 128 -4.42 3.70 11.84
CA LEU A 128 -4.26 3.48 10.40
C LEU A 128 -3.78 2.05 10.09
N SER A 129 -3.03 1.43 10.99
CA SER A 129 -2.53 0.07 10.82
C SER A 129 -3.61 -1.01 10.90
N LYS A 130 -4.86 -0.66 11.23
CA LYS A 130 -6.01 -1.59 11.17
C LYS A 130 -6.30 -2.07 9.73
N PHE A 131 -5.80 -1.36 8.72
CA PHE A 131 -6.05 -1.64 7.30
C PHE A 131 -4.75 -1.93 6.53
N PRO A 132 -4.01 -3.01 6.86
CA PRO A 132 -2.66 -3.22 6.34
C PRO A 132 -2.61 -3.45 4.82
N ASP A 133 -3.63 -4.09 4.25
CA ASP A 133 -3.70 -4.44 2.81
C ASP A 133 -4.33 -3.35 1.94
N ILE A 134 -4.80 -2.25 2.54
CA ILE A 134 -5.45 -1.17 1.82
C ILE A 134 -4.44 -0.06 1.51
N PRO A 135 -4.32 0.40 0.25
CA PRO A 135 -3.52 1.57 -0.08
C PRO A 135 -4.01 2.82 0.67
N LEU A 136 -3.09 3.47 1.38
CA LEU A 136 -3.35 4.68 2.17
C LEU A 136 -2.91 5.94 1.40
N ILE A 137 -3.79 6.95 1.38
CA ILE A 137 -3.50 8.34 1.02
C ILE A 137 -3.78 9.19 2.27
N ILE A 138 -2.73 9.81 2.79
CA ILE A 138 -2.83 10.71 3.95
C ILE A 138 -2.44 12.12 3.51
N GLY A 139 -3.32 13.07 3.76
CA GLY A 139 -3.09 14.49 3.52
C GLY A 139 -3.26 15.25 4.82
N GLY A 140 -2.35 16.17 5.10
CA GLY A 140 -2.46 16.91 6.34
C GLY A 140 -1.43 18.01 6.52
N ASP A 141 -1.69 18.81 7.55
CA ASP A 141 -0.73 19.69 8.17
C ASP A 141 -0.11 18.94 9.36
N PHE A 142 1.16 18.63 9.24
CA PHE A 142 1.91 17.85 10.22
C PHE A 142 2.69 18.74 11.20
N ASN A 143 2.64 20.06 11.05
CA ASN A 143 3.38 21.03 11.88
C ASN A 143 4.88 20.69 12.05
N SER A 144 5.44 19.92 11.12
CA SER A 144 6.77 19.31 11.21
C SER A 144 7.38 19.22 9.82
N TYR A 145 8.64 19.60 9.68
CA TYR A 145 9.39 19.46 8.44
C TYR A 145 10.18 18.14 8.41
N LEU A 146 10.41 17.56 7.22
CA LEU A 146 11.19 16.33 7.06
C LEU A 146 12.68 16.61 6.82
N ASP A 147 12.99 17.64 6.03
CA ASP A 147 14.36 18.03 5.70
C ASP A 147 14.62 19.49 6.12
N PRO A 148 15.51 19.77 7.10
CA PRO A 148 15.74 21.13 7.57
C PRO A 148 16.29 22.07 6.49
N VAL A 149 17.03 21.56 5.51
CA VAL A 149 17.66 22.35 4.44
C VAL A 149 16.68 22.61 3.31
N MET A 150 15.92 21.59 2.93
CA MET A 150 15.02 21.66 1.77
C MET A 150 13.60 22.11 2.11
N ASP A 151 13.16 21.96 3.36
CA ASP A 151 11.79 22.28 3.79
C ASP A 151 11.70 23.57 4.63
N ARG A 152 12.81 24.31 4.81
CA ARG A 152 12.81 25.62 5.52
C ARG A 152 13.61 26.67 4.76
N SER A 153 13.12 27.92 4.77
CA SER A 153 13.83 29.04 4.15
C SER A 153 15.04 29.49 4.98
N SER A 154 14.92 29.48 6.31
CA SER A 154 15.96 29.89 7.26
C SER A 154 16.77 28.72 7.82
N GLY A 155 16.73 27.55 7.17
CA GLY A 155 17.37 26.32 7.65
C GLY A 155 18.89 26.32 7.42
N GLY A 156 19.65 26.82 8.40
CA GLY A 156 21.06 26.41 8.61
C GLY A 156 21.14 25.04 9.30
N GLN A 157 22.36 24.53 9.55
CA GLN A 157 22.74 23.25 10.19
C GLN A 157 22.09 22.98 11.56
N SER A 158 20.76 22.96 11.63
CA SER A 158 19.97 22.68 12.83
C SER A 158 19.53 21.22 12.79
N SER A 159 19.74 20.53 13.90
CA SER A 159 19.28 19.16 14.08
C SER A 159 17.76 19.05 13.86
N HIS A 160 17.29 17.87 13.48
CA HIS A 160 15.85 17.61 13.38
C HIS A 160 15.18 17.86 14.73
N SER A 161 14.06 18.59 14.73
CA SER A 161 13.22 18.70 15.92
C SER A 161 12.70 17.32 16.33
N ILE A 162 12.36 17.12 17.61
CA ILE A 162 11.77 15.86 18.09
C ILE A 162 10.48 15.53 17.30
N SER A 163 9.67 16.55 16.97
CA SER A 163 8.47 16.39 16.15
C SER A 163 8.79 15.92 14.73
N SER A 164 9.82 16.51 14.10
CA SER A 164 10.32 16.08 12.79
C SER A 164 10.80 14.63 12.80
N LEU A 165 11.51 14.21 13.85
CA LEU A 165 11.99 12.83 13.98
C LEU A 165 10.81 11.86 14.16
N ALA A 166 9.84 12.21 15.01
CA ALA A 166 8.63 11.40 15.21
C ALA A 166 7.81 11.29 13.92
N PHE A 167 7.67 12.37 13.15
CA PHE A 167 6.99 12.35 11.86
C PHE A 167 7.74 11.50 10.82
N LYS A 168 9.07 11.59 10.77
CA LYS A 168 9.91 10.74 9.90
C LYS A 168 9.75 9.26 10.27
N THR A 169 9.74 8.93 11.56
CA THR A 169 9.46 7.57 12.05
C THR A 169 8.06 7.13 11.67
N PHE A 170 7.04 7.98 11.79
CA PHE A 170 5.66 7.66 11.38
C PHE A 170 5.55 7.32 9.89
N ILE A 171 6.17 8.13 9.00
CA ILE A 171 6.19 7.86 7.56
C ILE A 171 6.90 6.54 7.27
N PHE A 172 8.06 6.31 7.90
CA PHE A 172 8.80 5.06 7.76
C PHE A 172 7.98 3.86 8.25
N ASN A 173 7.32 4.00 9.40
CA ASN A 173 6.50 2.98 10.03
C ASN A 173 5.26 2.65 9.24
N LEU A 174 4.61 3.58 8.55
CA LEU A 174 3.48 3.22 7.68
C LEU A 174 3.90 2.85 6.25
N ASN A 175 5.22 2.83 5.99
CA ASN A 175 5.81 2.67 4.67
C ASN A 175 5.15 3.62 3.67
N LEU A 176 5.12 4.91 4.03
CA LEU A 176 4.57 5.97 3.21
C LEU A 176 5.69 6.72 2.50
N VAL A 177 5.33 7.35 1.38
CA VAL A 177 6.23 8.18 0.59
C VAL A 177 5.68 9.59 0.57
N ASP A 178 6.51 10.57 0.92
CA ASP A 178 6.24 12.00 0.67
C ASP A 178 6.18 12.23 -0.85
N LEU A 179 4.96 12.36 -1.36
CA LEU A 179 4.71 12.36 -2.79
C LEU A 179 5.27 13.62 -3.47
N TRP A 180 5.24 14.76 -2.77
CA TRP A 180 5.72 16.02 -3.34
C TRP A 180 7.24 15.98 -3.52
N ARG A 181 7.97 15.56 -2.47
CA ARG A 181 9.43 15.41 -2.55
C ARG A 181 9.84 14.32 -3.54
N PHE A 182 9.11 13.21 -3.59
CA PHE A 182 9.38 12.13 -4.54
C PHE A 182 9.31 12.59 -6.01
N ARG A 183 8.33 13.42 -6.35
CA ARG A 183 8.17 13.96 -7.72
C ARG A 183 9.03 15.19 -8.00
N ASN A 184 9.43 15.94 -6.97
CA ASN A 184 10.14 17.21 -7.08
C ASN A 184 11.45 17.20 -6.27
N ASN A 185 12.30 16.19 -6.48
CA ASN A 185 13.42 15.87 -5.59
C ASN A 185 14.33 17.06 -5.26
N ASN A 186 14.61 17.90 -6.26
CA ASN A 186 15.54 19.03 -6.14
C ASN A 186 14.87 20.41 -6.01
N LEU A 187 13.53 20.49 -6.07
CA LEU A 187 12.85 21.78 -5.96
C LEU A 187 12.70 22.18 -4.49
N LYS A 188 12.99 23.45 -4.22
CA LYS A 188 12.78 24.06 -2.90
C LYS A 188 11.56 24.96 -2.98
N ASP A 189 10.51 24.59 -2.27
CA ASP A 189 9.24 25.30 -2.23
C ASP A 189 8.53 25.00 -0.91
N PHE A 190 7.58 25.81 -0.50
CA PHE A 190 7.04 25.82 0.86
C PHE A 190 5.52 25.88 0.89
N SER A 191 4.93 25.32 1.95
CA SER A 191 3.48 25.29 2.12
C SER A 191 2.95 26.35 3.08
N PHE A 192 3.80 26.90 3.95
CA PHE A 192 3.40 27.83 5.01
C PHE A 192 4.35 29.02 5.12
N TYR A 193 3.78 30.21 5.37
CA TYR A 193 4.52 31.43 5.68
C TYR A 193 4.24 31.89 7.12
N SER A 194 5.30 31.95 7.94
CA SER A 194 5.23 32.51 9.28
C SER A 194 5.46 34.01 9.24
N ALA A 195 4.40 34.80 9.33
CA ALA A 195 4.50 36.26 9.40
C ALA A 195 5.31 36.75 10.61
N ARG A 196 5.22 36.07 11.76
CA ARG A 196 5.96 36.42 12.98
C ARG A 196 7.47 36.28 12.81
N HIS A 197 7.90 35.22 12.14
CA HIS A 197 9.32 34.89 12.01
C HIS A 197 9.89 35.31 10.65
N HIS A 198 9.05 35.81 9.73
CA HIS A 198 9.39 36.09 8.33
C HIS A 198 10.08 34.90 7.63
N THR A 199 9.61 33.69 7.90
CA THR A 199 10.19 32.44 7.37
C THR A 199 9.14 31.58 6.69
N TYR A 200 9.60 30.75 5.75
CA TYR A 200 8.78 29.76 5.08
C TYR A 200 9.17 28.36 5.52
N SER A 201 8.17 27.49 5.58
CA SER A 201 8.33 26.08 5.89
C SER A 201 7.39 25.21 5.08
N ARG A 202 7.82 24.00 4.73
CA ARG A 202 6.94 22.95 4.18
C ARG A 202 6.52 22.03 5.32
N ILE A 203 5.27 22.16 5.73
CA ILE A 203 4.66 21.41 6.85
C ILE A 203 3.36 20.69 6.46
N ASP A 204 2.85 20.98 5.26
CA ASP A 204 1.72 20.30 4.66
C ASP A 204 2.24 19.20 3.73
N TYR A 205 1.61 18.02 3.77
CA TYR A 205 2.06 16.86 3.00
C TYR A 205 0.88 16.09 2.43
N ILE A 206 1.11 15.48 1.26
CA ILE A 206 0.37 14.29 0.81
C ILE A 206 1.36 13.13 0.81
N CYS A 207 1.16 12.17 1.69
CA CYS A 207 1.93 10.93 1.71
C CYS A 207 1.07 9.76 1.22
N VAL A 208 1.67 8.85 0.47
CA VAL A 208 0.94 7.74 -0.14
C VAL A 208 1.66 6.42 0.06
N SER A 209 0.90 5.32 0.04
CA SER A 209 1.48 3.98 -0.05
C SER A 209 2.21 3.80 -1.39
N PRO A 210 3.36 3.10 -1.42
CA PRO A 210 4.17 2.91 -2.63
C PRO A 210 3.41 2.38 -3.85
N SER A 211 2.40 1.53 -3.62
CA SER A 211 1.53 0.97 -4.66
C SER A 211 0.76 2.03 -5.46
N LEU A 212 0.55 3.23 -4.91
CA LEU A 212 -0.18 4.33 -5.56
C LEU A 212 0.72 5.29 -6.32
N ILE A 213 2.04 5.26 -6.13
CA ILE A 213 2.96 6.26 -6.68
C ILE A 213 2.78 6.38 -8.20
N ASN A 214 2.76 5.27 -8.91
CA ASN A 214 2.65 5.24 -10.38
C ASN A 214 1.31 5.75 -10.90
N SER A 215 0.25 5.67 -10.10
CA SER A 215 -1.07 6.21 -10.43
C SER A 215 -1.18 7.71 -10.16
N ILE A 216 -0.17 8.33 -9.54
CA ILE A 216 -0.16 9.76 -9.21
C ILE A 216 1.08 10.42 -9.84
N PRO A 217 1.07 10.68 -11.16
CA PRO A 217 2.22 11.20 -11.87
C PRO A 217 2.53 12.66 -11.52
N HIS A 218 1.52 13.45 -11.13
CA HIS A 218 1.65 14.88 -10.91
C HIS A 218 1.13 15.31 -9.54
N ILE A 219 1.92 16.15 -8.87
CA ILE A 219 1.59 16.82 -7.61
C ILE A 219 2.15 18.23 -7.65
N THR A 220 1.38 19.21 -7.18
CA THR A 220 1.73 20.63 -7.19
C THR A 220 1.32 21.26 -5.87
N MET A 221 2.10 22.23 -5.40
CA MET A 221 1.66 23.17 -4.36
C MET A 221 1.02 24.38 -5.06
N LEU A 222 -0.12 24.83 -4.57
CA LEU A 222 -0.86 25.96 -5.15
C LEU A 222 -0.57 27.25 -4.39
N PRO A 223 -0.68 28.43 -5.01
CA PRO A 223 -0.47 29.69 -4.30
C PRO A 223 -1.39 29.87 -3.08
N ILE A 224 -0.87 30.53 -2.04
CA ILE A 224 -1.59 30.87 -0.82
C ILE A 224 -2.55 32.03 -1.12
N LEU A 225 -3.87 31.77 -1.21
CA LEU A 225 -4.88 32.76 -1.63
C LEU A 225 -5.98 33.05 -0.61
N ILE A 226 -6.38 32.06 0.19
CA ILE A 226 -7.55 32.15 1.10
C ILE A 226 -7.17 31.86 2.57
N SER A 227 -6.22 30.95 2.76
CA SER A 227 -5.63 30.60 4.05
C SER A 227 -4.20 31.17 4.13
N ASP A 228 -3.49 30.90 5.21
CA ASP A 228 -2.03 31.07 5.36
C ASP A 228 -1.24 29.82 4.96
N HIS A 229 -1.93 28.75 4.57
CA HIS A 229 -1.35 27.53 4.01
C HIS A 229 -1.66 27.35 2.52
N SER A 230 -0.68 26.80 1.81
CA SER A 230 -0.74 26.39 0.41
C SER A 230 -1.52 25.07 0.29
N PRO A 231 -2.53 25.01 -0.58
CA PRO A 231 -3.16 23.74 -0.93
C PRO A 231 -2.21 22.86 -1.74
N ILE A 232 -2.11 21.57 -1.39
CA ILE A 232 -1.36 20.57 -2.16
C ILE A 232 -2.32 19.77 -3.00
N LEU A 233 -2.16 19.81 -4.33
CA LEU A 233 -3.05 19.15 -5.29
C LEU A 233 -2.30 18.05 -6.04
N CYS A 234 -2.84 16.84 -6.06
CA CYS A 234 -2.35 15.76 -6.91
C CYS A 234 -3.45 15.20 -7.81
N ASN A 235 -3.03 14.64 -8.95
CA ASN A 235 -3.92 14.01 -9.93
C ASN A 235 -3.66 12.51 -9.92
N ILE A 236 -4.66 11.74 -9.50
CA ILE A 236 -4.68 10.30 -9.63
C ILE A 236 -5.22 9.96 -11.01
N THR A 237 -4.34 9.48 -11.87
CA THR A 237 -4.73 8.77 -13.08
C THR A 237 -5.06 7.35 -12.66
N PRO A 238 -6.30 6.87 -12.89
CA PRO A 238 -6.54 5.44 -12.89
C PRO A 238 -5.67 4.91 -14.03
N SER A 239 -4.46 4.43 -13.70
CA SER A 239 -3.70 3.62 -14.63
C SER A 239 -4.67 2.52 -15.07
N ALA A 240 -4.84 2.33 -16.39
CA ALA A 240 -5.23 1.01 -16.87
C ALA A 240 -4.22 0.08 -16.20
N PHE A 241 -4.65 -0.60 -15.14
CA PHE A 241 -3.77 -1.40 -14.31
C PHE A 241 -3.03 -2.29 -15.28
N THR A 242 -1.75 -1.98 -15.55
CA THR A 242 -0.96 -2.82 -16.43
C THR A 242 -1.05 -4.19 -15.79
N PRO A 243 -1.57 -5.22 -16.49
CA PRO A 243 -1.83 -6.50 -15.87
C PRO A 243 -0.55 -6.89 -15.15
N LYS A 244 -0.64 -7.07 -13.82
CA LYS A 244 0.51 -7.54 -13.05
C LYS A 244 0.93 -8.83 -13.73
N PHE A 245 2.08 -8.82 -14.40
CA PHE A 245 2.61 -10.03 -14.99
C PHE A 245 2.99 -10.95 -13.83
N TYR A 246 2.12 -11.91 -13.52
CA TYR A 246 2.39 -12.91 -12.50
C TYR A 246 3.52 -13.80 -13.01
N ARG A 247 4.77 -13.44 -12.68
CA ARG A 247 5.89 -14.37 -12.78
C ARG A 247 5.63 -15.50 -11.80
N TRP A 248 5.24 -16.66 -12.33
CA TRP A 248 5.12 -17.87 -11.53
C TRP A 248 6.44 -18.16 -10.83
N ARG A 249 6.34 -18.53 -9.56
CA ARG A 249 7.45 -19.02 -8.76
C ARG A 249 7.09 -20.41 -8.30
N PHE A 250 8.06 -21.31 -8.36
CA PHE A 250 7.91 -22.67 -7.86
C PHE A 250 7.65 -22.65 -6.35
N ASN A 251 6.74 -23.52 -5.89
CA ASN A 251 6.48 -23.76 -4.49
C ASN A 251 7.42 -24.86 -3.99
N ASP A 252 8.50 -24.48 -3.32
CA ASP A 252 9.51 -25.38 -2.79
C ASP A 252 9.01 -26.32 -1.69
N SER A 253 7.93 -25.98 -0.97
CA SER A 253 7.29 -26.93 -0.05
C SER A 253 6.77 -28.20 -0.74
N LEU A 254 6.63 -28.21 -2.08
CA LEU A 254 6.33 -29.44 -2.80
C LEU A 254 7.48 -30.45 -2.73
N LEU A 255 8.72 -30.00 -2.57
CA LEU A 255 9.89 -30.89 -2.49
C LEU A 255 9.91 -31.75 -1.23
N THR A 256 9.17 -31.37 -0.18
CA THR A 256 9.00 -32.18 1.03
C THR A 256 7.84 -33.17 0.93
N ASN A 257 7.00 -33.06 -0.11
CA ASN A 257 5.88 -33.97 -0.32
C ASN A 257 6.36 -35.21 -1.12
N SER A 258 6.29 -36.38 -0.49
CA SER A 258 6.75 -37.65 -1.09
C SER A 258 5.96 -38.05 -2.33
N GLU A 259 4.63 -37.88 -2.33
CA GLU A 259 3.76 -38.16 -3.48
C GLU A 259 4.16 -37.29 -4.68
N PHE A 260 4.39 -35.99 -4.46
CA PHE A 260 4.86 -35.07 -5.50
C PHE A 260 6.20 -35.52 -6.08
N MET A 261 7.17 -35.86 -5.22
CA MET A 261 8.51 -36.27 -5.65
C MET A 261 8.48 -37.55 -6.48
N VAL A 262 7.66 -38.53 -6.11
CA VAL A 262 7.50 -39.76 -6.90
C VAL A 262 6.88 -39.42 -8.27
N GLN A 263 5.77 -38.69 -8.28
CA GLN A 263 5.05 -38.40 -9.52
C GLN A 263 5.87 -37.52 -10.47
N ILE A 264 6.51 -36.46 -10.00
CA ILE A 264 7.26 -35.55 -10.87
C ILE A 264 8.48 -36.25 -11.50
N ASN A 265 9.16 -37.12 -10.76
CA ASN A 265 10.30 -37.87 -11.29
C ASN A 265 9.85 -38.86 -12.37
N GLN A 266 8.72 -39.56 -12.17
CA GLN A 266 8.16 -40.45 -13.16
C GLN A 266 7.74 -39.67 -14.42
N GLN A 267 7.01 -38.58 -14.24
CA GLN A 267 6.47 -37.76 -15.33
C GLN A 267 7.57 -37.07 -16.17
N ILE A 268 8.67 -36.62 -15.55
CA ILE A 268 9.80 -36.06 -16.30
C ILE A 268 10.49 -37.15 -17.14
N LYS A 269 10.68 -38.35 -16.60
CA LYS A 269 11.29 -39.48 -17.36
C LYS A 269 10.44 -39.83 -18.57
N GLU A 270 9.15 -40.03 -18.35
CA GLU A 270 8.18 -40.33 -19.40
C GLU A 270 8.15 -39.23 -20.48
N PHE A 271 8.11 -37.95 -20.07
CA PHE A 271 8.16 -36.82 -21.00
C PHE A 271 9.43 -36.86 -21.88
N VAL A 272 10.59 -37.10 -21.29
CA VAL A 272 11.86 -37.14 -22.04
C VAL A 272 11.91 -38.35 -22.97
N GLU A 273 11.49 -39.54 -22.53
CA GLU A 273 11.48 -40.76 -23.35
C GLU A 273 10.60 -40.61 -24.59
N ILE A 274 9.40 -40.05 -24.44
CA ILE A 274 8.46 -39.83 -25.55
C ILE A 274 8.97 -38.79 -26.54
N ASN A 275 9.55 -37.69 -26.05
CA ASN A 275 9.87 -36.52 -26.90
C ASN A 275 11.30 -36.54 -27.46
N ARG A 276 12.22 -37.34 -26.92
CA ARG A 276 13.63 -37.37 -27.34
C ARG A 276 13.81 -37.78 -28.80
N SER A 277 13.05 -38.77 -29.28
CA SER A 277 13.13 -39.21 -30.68
C SER A 277 12.55 -38.20 -31.67
N HIS A 278 11.60 -37.38 -31.21
CA HIS A 278 10.85 -36.44 -32.03
C HIS A 278 11.48 -35.03 -32.07
N CYS A 279 12.29 -34.65 -31.08
CA CYS A 279 12.91 -33.33 -30.99
C CYS A 279 14.44 -33.40 -31.20
N LYS A 280 14.89 -33.15 -32.44
CA LYS A 280 16.32 -33.16 -32.80
C LYS A 280 17.14 -32.05 -32.13
N ASN A 281 16.53 -30.94 -31.74
CA ASN A 281 17.21 -29.84 -31.07
C ASN A 281 17.12 -29.99 -29.53
N PRO A 282 18.24 -30.20 -28.82
CA PRO A 282 18.24 -30.36 -27.36
C PRO A 282 17.71 -29.12 -26.61
N GLN A 283 17.89 -27.92 -27.15
CA GLN A 283 17.39 -26.68 -26.52
C GLN A 283 15.86 -26.63 -26.53
N ILE A 284 15.23 -27.01 -27.65
CA ILE A 284 13.77 -27.05 -27.76
C ILE A 284 13.19 -28.10 -26.81
N LEU A 285 13.83 -29.27 -26.71
CA LEU A 285 13.44 -30.32 -25.77
C LEU A 285 13.54 -29.82 -24.31
N TRP A 286 14.59 -29.08 -23.98
CA TRP A 286 14.76 -28.50 -22.65
C TRP A 286 13.72 -27.42 -22.32
N GLU A 287 13.46 -26.48 -23.24
CA GLU A 287 12.45 -25.43 -23.04
C GLU A 287 11.04 -26.01 -22.89
N THR A 288 10.68 -27.01 -23.71
CA THR A 288 9.39 -27.69 -23.61
C THR A 288 9.27 -28.52 -22.32
N CYS A 289 10.34 -29.20 -21.88
CA CYS A 289 10.38 -29.89 -20.60
C CYS A 289 10.16 -28.93 -19.42
N LYS A 290 10.80 -27.74 -19.42
CA LYS A 290 10.55 -26.72 -18.39
C LYS A 290 9.09 -26.25 -18.35
N CYS A 291 8.46 -26.07 -19.52
CA CYS A 291 7.04 -25.74 -19.61
C CYS A 291 6.15 -26.84 -19.02
N PHE A 292 6.45 -28.10 -19.35
CA PHE A 292 5.75 -29.27 -18.80
C PHE A 292 5.88 -29.33 -17.27
N ILE A 293 7.11 -29.26 -16.74
CA ILE A 293 7.40 -29.28 -15.29
C ILE A 293 6.59 -28.18 -14.59
N ARG A 294 6.59 -26.96 -15.13
CA ARG A 294 5.81 -25.86 -14.58
C ARG A 294 4.30 -26.16 -14.57
N GLY A 295 3.76 -26.69 -15.65
CA GLY A 295 2.35 -27.09 -15.75
C GLY A 295 1.97 -28.14 -14.70
N PHE A 296 2.79 -29.18 -14.57
CA PHE A 296 2.63 -30.24 -13.58
C PHE A 296 2.63 -29.69 -12.14
N CYS A 297 3.62 -28.86 -11.80
CA CYS A 297 3.72 -28.25 -10.47
C CYS A 297 2.50 -27.38 -10.11
N ILE A 298 1.96 -26.64 -11.08
CA ILE A 298 0.75 -25.82 -10.89
C ILE A 298 -0.47 -26.72 -10.65
N ALA A 299 -0.65 -27.75 -11.48
CA ALA A 299 -1.77 -28.68 -11.37
C ALA A 299 -1.75 -29.42 -10.02
N PHE A 300 -0.60 -29.94 -9.62
CA PHE A 300 -0.44 -30.65 -8.35
C PHE A 300 -0.71 -29.74 -7.14
N SER A 301 -0.16 -28.51 -7.16
CA SER A 301 -0.42 -27.52 -6.11
C SER A 301 -1.91 -27.16 -6.00
N SER A 302 -2.59 -27.03 -7.13
CA SER A 302 -4.03 -26.73 -7.17
C SER A 302 -4.84 -27.89 -6.57
N LYS A 303 -4.52 -29.13 -6.96
CA LYS A 303 -5.13 -30.35 -6.41
C LYS A 303 -4.98 -30.41 -4.89
N LEU A 304 -3.75 -30.20 -4.37
CA LEU A 304 -3.48 -30.18 -2.93
C LEU A 304 -4.28 -29.09 -2.21
N LYS A 305 -4.37 -27.88 -2.78
CA LYS A 305 -5.12 -26.77 -2.18
C LYS A 305 -6.60 -27.12 -2.03
N VAL A 306 -7.21 -27.68 -3.08
CA VAL A 306 -8.62 -28.09 -3.08
C VAL A 306 -8.86 -29.20 -2.05
N PHE A 307 -7.98 -30.22 -2.04
CA PHE A 307 -8.07 -31.33 -1.08
C PHE A 307 -8.00 -30.83 0.38
N ARG A 308 -7.02 -29.98 0.70
CA ARG A 308 -6.85 -29.43 2.06
C ARG A 308 -8.05 -28.59 2.48
N ALA A 309 -8.55 -27.72 1.60
CA ALA A 309 -9.71 -26.88 1.90
C ALA A 309 -10.97 -27.72 2.17
N ARG A 310 -11.17 -28.78 1.38
CA ARG A 310 -12.26 -29.74 1.59
C ARG A 310 -12.13 -30.43 2.94
N ARG A 311 -10.97 -31.01 3.25
CA ARG A 311 -10.75 -31.73 4.51
C ARG A 311 -10.91 -30.81 5.73
N MET A 312 -10.46 -29.57 5.66
CA MET A 312 -10.68 -28.59 6.74
C MET A 312 -12.17 -28.34 6.98
N SER A 313 -12.97 -28.18 5.92
CA SER A 313 -14.42 -28.01 6.03
C SER A 313 -15.13 -29.25 6.60
N GLU A 314 -14.67 -30.44 6.23
CA GLU A 314 -15.19 -31.72 6.78
C GLU A 314 -14.88 -31.81 8.29
N ILE A 315 -13.65 -31.50 8.71
CA ILE A 315 -13.26 -31.48 10.12
C ILE A 315 -14.10 -30.47 10.92
N GLU A 316 -14.35 -29.27 10.39
CA GLU A 316 -15.19 -28.27 11.06
C GLU A 316 -16.62 -28.79 11.31
N GLN A 317 -17.22 -29.46 10.33
CA GLN A 317 -18.55 -30.05 10.45
C GLN A 317 -18.57 -31.23 11.45
N GLU A 318 -17.56 -32.10 11.40
CA GLU A 318 -17.41 -33.23 12.33
C GLU A 318 -17.24 -32.73 13.77
N VAL A 319 -16.36 -31.75 14.01
CA VAL A 319 -16.13 -31.15 15.33
C VAL A 319 -17.39 -30.47 15.84
N GLN A 320 -18.09 -29.69 15.01
CA GLN A 320 -19.35 -29.04 15.41
C GLN A 320 -20.41 -30.05 15.86
N THR A 321 -20.52 -31.18 15.14
CA THR A 321 -21.46 -32.26 15.46
C THR A 321 -21.08 -32.95 16.77
N LEU A 322 -19.81 -33.32 16.93
CA LEU A 322 -19.31 -34.01 18.12
C LEU A 322 -19.37 -33.11 19.37
N GLU A 323 -19.10 -31.82 19.25
CA GLU A 323 -19.25 -30.85 20.35
C GLU A 323 -20.72 -30.70 20.77
N GLY A 324 -21.65 -30.69 19.80
CA GLY A 324 -23.09 -30.68 20.08
C GLY A 324 -23.51 -31.88 20.92
N GLN A 325 -23.07 -33.08 20.54
CA GLN A 325 -23.34 -34.32 21.27
C GLN A 325 -22.67 -34.32 22.66
N GLN A 326 -21.44 -33.82 22.75
CA GLN A 326 -20.67 -33.75 24.01
C GLN A 326 -21.31 -32.82 25.04
N LYS A 327 -21.95 -31.73 24.60
CA LYS A 327 -22.69 -30.79 25.48
C LYS A 327 -23.92 -31.44 26.13
N VAL A 328 -24.56 -32.38 25.44
CA VAL A 328 -25.71 -33.13 25.96
C VAL A 328 -25.24 -34.23 26.92
N GLN A 329 -24.22 -34.99 26.52
CA GLN A 329 -23.67 -36.07 27.34
C GLN A 329 -22.16 -36.16 27.14
N PHE A 330 -21.41 -35.94 28.21
CA PHE A 330 -19.96 -36.06 28.17
C PHE A 330 -19.51 -37.51 28.00
N THR A 331 -18.57 -37.75 27.09
CA THR A 331 -17.84 -39.03 26.99
C THR A 331 -16.39 -38.80 26.63
N GLU A 332 -15.48 -39.50 27.31
CA GLU A 332 -14.04 -39.34 27.13
C GLU A 332 -13.57 -39.68 25.71
N GLN A 333 -14.14 -40.73 25.11
CA GLN A 333 -13.85 -41.13 23.74
C GLN A 333 -14.11 -40.01 22.73
N ARG A 334 -15.25 -39.30 22.82
CA ARG A 334 -15.56 -38.16 21.94
C ARG A 334 -14.63 -36.97 22.18
N SER A 335 -14.24 -36.72 23.44
CA SER A 335 -13.26 -35.69 23.77
C SER A 335 -11.91 -35.95 23.08
N ASN A 336 -11.46 -37.21 23.09
CA ASN A 336 -10.23 -37.62 22.41
C ASN A 336 -10.34 -37.47 20.89
N THR A 337 -11.48 -37.84 20.29
CA THR A 337 -11.73 -37.64 18.85
C THR A 337 -11.74 -36.16 18.47
N ILE A 338 -12.41 -35.30 19.24
CA ILE A 338 -12.41 -33.85 19.02
C ILE A 338 -10.98 -33.29 19.11
N SER A 339 -10.20 -33.74 20.09
CA SER A 339 -8.81 -33.32 20.26
C SER A 339 -7.94 -33.73 19.06
N ALA A 340 -8.10 -34.96 18.58
CA ALA A 340 -7.39 -35.46 17.39
C ALA A 340 -7.76 -34.67 16.11
N LEU A 341 -9.06 -34.43 15.89
CA LEU A 341 -9.56 -33.65 14.75
C LEU A 341 -9.06 -32.20 14.79
N ARG A 342 -9.05 -31.56 15.97
CA ARG A 342 -8.45 -30.23 16.15
C ARG A 342 -6.95 -30.25 15.89
N GLY A 343 -6.24 -31.31 16.29
CA GLY A 343 -4.83 -31.52 15.97
C GLY A 343 -4.57 -31.60 14.47
N GLU A 344 -5.38 -32.39 13.75
CA GLU A 344 -5.32 -32.51 12.28
C GLU A 344 -5.60 -31.15 11.61
N TYR A 345 -6.67 -30.46 12.01
CA TYR A 345 -7.00 -29.12 11.51
C TYR A 345 -5.85 -28.13 11.72
N ASN A 346 -5.25 -28.14 12.91
CA ASN A 346 -4.11 -27.28 13.22
C ASN A 346 -2.91 -27.60 12.33
N SER A 347 -2.62 -28.88 12.06
CA SER A 347 -1.54 -29.28 11.14
C SER A 347 -1.80 -28.79 9.70
N LEU A 348 -3.02 -28.95 9.19
CA LEU A 348 -3.41 -28.48 7.86
C LEU A 348 -3.35 -26.95 7.73
N SER A 349 -3.76 -26.24 8.77
CA SER A 349 -3.69 -24.78 8.88
C SER A 349 -2.24 -24.27 8.97
N LEU A 350 -1.39 -24.97 9.75
CA LEU A 350 0.02 -24.62 9.93
C LEU A 350 0.78 -24.64 8.61
N HIS A 351 0.54 -25.62 7.75
CA HIS A 351 1.21 -25.70 6.44
C HIS A 351 0.89 -24.48 5.54
N LYS A 352 -0.31 -23.88 5.68
CA LYS A 352 -0.67 -22.65 4.96
C LYS A 352 0.09 -21.44 5.52
N ALA A 353 0.26 -21.39 6.84
CA ALA A 353 1.07 -20.36 7.49
C ALA A 353 2.55 -20.49 7.13
N GLU A 354 3.11 -21.71 7.14
CA GLU A 354 4.48 -22.01 6.73
C GLU A 354 4.77 -21.57 5.28
N PHE A 355 3.86 -21.83 4.34
CA PHE A 355 3.99 -21.36 2.96
C PHE A 355 4.09 -19.83 2.86
N ILE A 356 3.28 -19.11 3.66
CA ILE A 356 3.32 -17.65 3.72
C ILE A 356 4.64 -17.18 4.32
N VAL A 357 5.10 -17.79 5.42
CA VAL A 357 6.38 -17.50 6.07
C VAL A 357 7.55 -17.76 5.12
N HIS A 358 7.55 -18.88 4.40
CA HIS A 358 8.57 -19.25 3.42
C HIS A 358 8.71 -18.20 2.31
N ARG A 359 7.57 -17.70 1.78
CA ARG A 359 7.57 -16.58 0.81
C ARG A 359 8.17 -15.28 1.34
N THR A 360 8.19 -15.07 2.67
CA THR A 360 8.74 -13.87 3.30
C THR A 360 10.23 -13.93 3.65
N ARG A 361 10.89 -15.09 3.46
CA ARG A 361 12.35 -15.31 3.61
C ARG A 361 12.97 -14.72 4.90
N LEU A 362 12.42 -14.94 6.10
CA LEU A 362 13.05 -14.40 7.32
C LEU A 362 12.98 -15.31 8.57
N LYS A 363 14.15 -15.45 9.20
CA LYS A 363 14.56 -16.12 10.46
C LYS A 363 13.77 -15.74 11.73
N TYR A 364 12.65 -15.03 11.63
CA TYR A 364 11.95 -14.44 12.79
C TYR A 364 10.81 -15.30 13.35
N TYR A 365 10.53 -16.46 12.73
CA TYR A 365 9.58 -17.44 13.27
C TYR A 365 9.90 -17.83 14.72
N PHE A 366 11.19 -17.83 15.09
CA PHE A 366 11.62 -18.11 16.46
C PHE A 366 11.28 -17.00 17.49
N GLN A 367 10.73 -15.85 17.09
CA GLN A 367 10.49 -14.71 18.00
C GLN A 367 9.10 -14.07 17.92
N GLY A 368 8.12 -14.65 17.22
CA GLY A 368 6.82 -14.01 17.06
C GLY A 368 5.70 -14.98 16.72
N ASP A 369 5.17 -15.64 17.75
CA ASP A 369 4.02 -16.53 17.61
C ASP A 369 2.79 -15.77 17.09
N ARG A 370 2.36 -16.11 15.86
CA ARG A 370 1.09 -15.81 15.15
C ARG A 370 1.16 -14.78 14.00
N PRO A 371 0.32 -14.94 12.94
CA PRO A 371 0.13 -13.94 11.89
C PRO A 371 -0.40 -12.64 12.50
N SER A 372 0.50 -11.68 12.67
CA SER A 372 0.27 -10.43 13.39
C SER A 372 0.22 -9.24 12.43
N GLN A 373 -0.34 -8.13 12.91
CA GLN A 373 -0.29 -6.82 12.25
C GLN A 373 1.14 -6.44 11.81
N LEU A 374 2.14 -6.86 12.59
CA LEU A 374 3.57 -6.70 12.30
C LEU A 374 4.02 -7.46 11.05
N LEU A 375 3.51 -8.68 10.83
CA LEU A 375 3.80 -9.47 9.63
C LEU A 375 3.23 -8.79 8.38
N ALA A 376 1.98 -8.33 8.45
CA ALA A 376 1.34 -7.60 7.35
C ALA A 376 2.09 -6.30 7.02
N TRP A 377 2.54 -5.59 8.05
CA TRP A 377 3.41 -4.43 7.89
C TRP A 377 4.73 -4.77 7.16
N LYS A 378 5.39 -5.87 7.55
CA LYS A 378 6.63 -6.28 6.89
C LYS A 378 6.43 -6.72 5.45
N LEU A 379 5.31 -7.38 5.15
CA LEU A 379 4.92 -7.71 3.77
C LEU A 379 4.84 -6.44 2.91
N LYS A 380 4.23 -5.36 3.43
CA LYS A 380 4.15 -4.07 2.73
C LYS A 380 5.53 -3.43 2.53
N GLN A 381 6.41 -3.48 3.53
CA GLN A 381 7.79 -3.01 3.38
C GLN A 381 8.57 -3.82 2.34
N ASN A 382 8.43 -5.16 2.35
CA ASN A 382 9.11 -6.02 1.40
C ASN A 382 8.56 -5.85 -0.02
N GLU A 383 7.25 -5.69 -0.21
CA GLU A 383 6.66 -5.38 -1.52
C GLU A 383 7.21 -4.05 -2.05
N ALA A 384 7.33 -3.03 -1.21
CA ALA A 384 7.95 -1.77 -1.59
C ALA A 384 9.43 -1.92 -1.97
N LYS A 385 10.21 -2.75 -1.26
CA LYS A 385 11.60 -3.06 -1.62
C LYS A 385 11.72 -3.85 -2.93
N CYS A 386 10.71 -4.63 -3.29
CA CYS A 386 10.64 -5.32 -4.57
C CYS A 386 10.14 -4.43 -5.72
N SER A 387 9.58 -3.25 -5.41
CA SER A 387 9.09 -2.29 -6.39
C SER A 387 10.17 -1.27 -6.74
N ILE A 388 10.51 -1.17 -8.01
CA ILE A 388 11.46 -0.17 -8.50
C ILE A 388 10.64 1.05 -8.94
N ASN A 389 10.48 2.00 -8.02
CA ASN A 389 9.66 3.20 -8.25
C ASN A 389 10.42 4.32 -8.99
N SER A 390 11.75 4.24 -9.00
CA SER A 390 12.61 5.19 -9.71
C SER A 390 13.98 4.57 -10.02
N ILE A 391 14.60 4.97 -11.12
CA ILE A 391 15.96 4.57 -11.49
C ILE A 391 16.73 5.76 -12.08
N LYS A 392 18.04 5.80 -11.89
CA LYS A 392 18.92 6.78 -12.54
C LYS A 392 19.26 6.29 -13.95
N ASN A 393 19.00 7.11 -14.96
CA ASN A 393 19.36 6.77 -16.34
C ASN A 393 20.87 7.02 -16.61
N ASN A 394 21.34 6.66 -17.81
CA ASN A 394 22.74 6.83 -18.21
C ASN A 394 23.21 8.30 -18.26
N LYS A 395 22.28 9.26 -18.35
CA LYS A 395 22.56 10.71 -18.31
C LYS A 395 22.63 11.27 -16.88
N GLY A 396 22.24 10.47 -15.90
CA GLY A 396 22.21 10.82 -14.49
C GLY A 396 20.88 11.36 -13.98
N ASP A 397 19.84 11.42 -14.82
CA ASP A 397 18.50 11.86 -14.42
C ASP A 397 17.73 10.74 -13.71
N ILE A 398 16.94 11.11 -12.72
CA ILE A 398 16.05 10.18 -12.02
C ILE A 398 14.75 10.05 -12.82
N VAL A 399 14.50 8.84 -13.29
CA VAL A 399 13.31 8.46 -14.05
C VAL A 399 12.34 7.75 -13.11
N THR A 400 11.06 8.12 -13.18
CA THR A 400 10.00 7.58 -12.29
C THR A 400 8.82 6.97 -13.04
N GLU A 401 8.78 7.06 -14.37
CA GLU A 401 7.70 6.49 -15.17
C GLU A 401 7.98 5.00 -15.49
N PRO A 402 7.03 4.05 -15.25
CA PRO A 402 7.28 2.62 -15.43
C PRO A 402 7.82 2.20 -16.80
N LYS A 403 7.34 2.81 -17.89
CA LYS A 403 7.81 2.52 -19.25
C LYS A 403 9.28 2.91 -19.41
N GLN A 404 9.64 4.09 -18.91
CA GLN A 404 11.00 4.58 -18.99
C GLN A 404 11.93 3.79 -18.06
N ILE A 405 11.48 3.39 -16.87
CA ILE A 405 12.23 2.49 -15.98
C ILE A 405 12.54 1.15 -16.68
N ASN A 406 11.53 0.53 -17.31
CA ASN A 406 11.71 -0.71 -18.06
C ASN A 406 12.69 -0.52 -19.23
N GLN A 407 12.64 0.63 -19.90
CA GLN A 407 13.57 0.96 -20.97
C GLN A 407 15.01 1.06 -20.46
N VAL A 408 15.24 1.73 -19.32
CA VAL A 408 16.57 1.81 -18.69
C VAL A 408 17.11 0.41 -18.36
N PHE A 409 16.28 -0.49 -17.83
CA PHE A 409 16.68 -1.88 -17.60
C PHE A 409 16.99 -2.62 -18.90
N TYR A 410 16.14 -2.47 -19.91
CA TYR A 410 16.35 -3.09 -21.22
C TYR A 410 17.67 -2.61 -21.83
N ASP A 411 17.93 -1.31 -21.85
CA ASP A 411 19.14 -0.73 -22.43
C ASP A 411 20.40 -1.19 -21.69
N PHE A 412 20.35 -1.23 -20.35
CA PHE A 412 21.45 -1.73 -19.52
C PHE A 412 21.78 -3.20 -19.84
N TYR A 413 20.79 -4.09 -19.77
CA TYR A 413 21.01 -5.52 -20.01
C TYR A 413 21.29 -5.84 -21.47
N LYS A 414 20.68 -5.10 -22.42
CA LYS A 414 21.02 -5.19 -23.83
C LYS A 414 22.50 -4.89 -24.04
N SER A 415 23.00 -3.79 -23.47
CA SER A 415 24.43 -3.46 -23.55
C SER A 415 25.30 -4.52 -22.89
N LEU A 416 24.92 -5.01 -21.69
CA LEU A 416 25.70 -6.00 -20.94
C LEU A 416 25.81 -7.35 -21.67
N TYR A 417 24.75 -7.76 -22.36
CA TYR A 417 24.70 -9.04 -23.07
C TYR A 417 24.97 -8.92 -24.58
N THR A 418 25.27 -7.72 -25.09
CA THR A 418 25.77 -7.58 -26.46
C THR A 418 27.21 -8.08 -26.47
N SER A 419 27.48 -9.11 -27.28
CA SER A 419 28.82 -9.67 -27.43
C SER A 419 29.75 -8.66 -28.10
N ASP A 420 30.95 -8.46 -27.54
CA ASP A 420 32.01 -7.65 -28.15
C ASP A 420 32.58 -8.31 -29.42
N ASN A 421 32.35 -9.62 -29.59
CA ASN A 421 32.76 -10.37 -30.76
C ASN A 421 31.53 -10.74 -31.62
N PRO A 422 31.55 -10.51 -32.95
CA PRO A 422 30.55 -11.08 -33.84
C PRO A 422 30.61 -12.61 -33.76
N VAL A 423 29.45 -13.26 -33.84
CA VAL A 423 29.34 -14.73 -33.77
C VAL A 423 30.17 -15.34 -34.91
N ASP A 424 31.26 -16.01 -34.55
CA ASP A 424 32.06 -16.81 -35.47
C ASP A 424 31.30 -18.11 -35.78
N LEU A 425 30.47 -18.05 -36.83
CA LEU A 425 29.63 -19.16 -37.30
C LEU A 425 30.45 -20.42 -37.63
N HIS A 426 31.77 -20.32 -37.81
CA HIS A 426 32.66 -21.46 -38.05
C HIS A 426 33.06 -22.21 -36.77
N LYS A 427 32.93 -21.60 -35.58
CA LYS A 427 33.23 -22.22 -34.28
C LYS A 427 32.02 -22.83 -33.58
N CYS A 428 30.81 -22.46 -33.98
CA CYS A 428 29.58 -23.13 -33.56
C CYS A 428 29.43 -24.47 -34.30
N LYS A 429 30.27 -25.47 -33.98
CA LYS A 429 30.03 -26.84 -34.42
C LYS A 429 28.77 -27.38 -33.72
N THR A 430 27.75 -27.66 -34.52
CA THR A 430 26.45 -28.27 -34.17
C THR A 430 26.57 -29.60 -33.45
#